data_AF-A0A117PQQ9-F1
#
_entry.id   AF-A0A117PQQ9-F1
#
_cell.length_a   1.000
_cell.length_b   1.000
_cell.length_c   1.000
_cell.angle_alpha   90.00
_cell.angle_beta   90.00
_cell.angle_gamma   90.00
#
_symmetry.space_group_name_H-M   'P 1'
#
loop_
_entity.id
_entity.type
_entity.pdbx_description
1 polymer ?
#
loop_
_entity_poly.entity_id
_entity_poly.type
_entity_poly.pdbx_seq_one_letter_code
_entity_poly.pdbx_strand_id
1 'polypeptide(L)'
;MPRLRIQVAHWHRRALVLTDTPDPDCPVCEGDGGTEYPYGDYDTGEYAGSDWDPCWCWNENRRWTLLPLPHRPRWMRRRTRHADPWTTEPPF
;
A
#
# COMPACT_ATOMS: atom_id res chain seq x y z
N MET A 1 -12.00 15.90 -2.75
CA MET A 1 -11.65 15.51 -4.15
C MET A 1 -10.82 14.24 -4.07
N PRO A 2 -10.96 13.29 -5.01
CA PRO A 2 -10.16 12.06 -4.98
C PRO A 2 -8.67 12.37 -5.18
N ARG A 3 -7.82 11.77 -4.35
CA ARG A 3 -6.35 11.84 -4.41
C ARG A 3 -5.82 10.55 -5.00
N LEU A 4 -5.68 10.56 -6.33
CA LEU A 4 -5.31 9.38 -7.07
C LEU A 4 -3.80 9.15 -6.99
N ARG A 5 -3.39 7.94 -6.61
CA ARG A 5 -2.00 7.50 -6.54
C ARG A 5 -1.81 6.24 -7.37
N ILE A 6 -0.70 6.17 -8.08
CA ILE A 6 -0.34 4.98 -8.85
C ILE A 6 0.35 4.00 -7.91
N GLN A 7 -0.19 2.78 -7.85
CA GLN A 7 0.35 1.67 -7.07
C GLN A 7 0.57 0.44 -7.97
N VAL A 8 1.46 -0.45 -7.54
CA VAL A 8 1.63 -1.75 -8.19
C VAL A 8 0.78 -2.77 -7.44
N ALA A 9 -0.29 -3.23 -8.07
CA ALA A 9 -1.05 -4.38 -7.56
C ALA A 9 -0.31 -5.68 -7.86
N HIS A 10 -0.26 -6.57 -6.87
CA HIS A 10 0.38 -7.88 -6.98
C HIS A 10 -0.62 -9.04 -7.09
N TRP A 11 -1.92 -8.77 -7.01
CA TRP A 11 -2.95 -9.80 -7.06
C TRP A 11 -3.12 -10.37 -8.47
N HIS A 12 -3.01 -11.70 -8.60
CA HIS A 12 -3.08 -12.51 -9.85
C HIS A 12 -2.01 -12.21 -10.91
N ARG A 13 -1.87 -10.96 -11.36
CA ARG A 13 -0.78 -10.49 -12.25
C ARG A 13 -0.33 -9.10 -11.79
N ARG A 14 0.96 -8.80 -11.92
CA ARG A 14 1.48 -7.47 -11.62
C ARG A 14 0.81 -6.46 -12.56
N ALA A 15 0.19 -5.43 -12.01
CA ALA A 15 -0.43 -4.36 -12.79
C ALA A 15 -0.23 -3.02 -12.09
N LEU A 16 -0.15 -1.94 -12.88
CA LEU A 16 -0.30 -0.59 -12.34
C LEU A 16 -1.78 -0.32 -12.16
N VAL A 17 -2.13 0.09 -10.95
CA VAL A 17 -3.49 0.43 -10.56
C VAL A 17 -3.46 1.86 -10.04
N LEU A 18 -4.44 2.65 -10.47
CA LEU A 18 -4.73 3.95 -9.90
C LEU A 18 -5.69 3.74 -8.73
N THR A 19 -5.30 4.12 -7.53
CA THR A 19 -6.13 4.02 -6.33
C THR A 19 -6.36 5.40 -5.75
N ASP A 20 -7.54 5.63 -5.20
CA ASP A 20 -7.77 6.79 -4.34
C ASP A 20 -7.00 6.60 -3.01
N THR A 21 -6.54 7.68 -2.40
CA THR A 21 -5.78 7.65 -1.15
C THR A 21 -6.31 8.67 -0.15
N PRO A 22 -6.23 8.40 1.16
CA PRO A 22 -6.65 9.34 2.20
C PRO A 22 -5.98 10.70 2.05
N ASP A 23 -6.69 11.75 2.45
CA ASP A 23 -6.11 13.08 2.61
C ASP A 23 -5.23 13.11 3.86
N PRO A 24 -3.90 13.35 3.76
CA PRO A 24 -3.02 13.42 4.92
C PRO A 24 -3.41 14.51 5.91
N ASP A 25 -4.06 15.58 5.44
CA ASP A 25 -4.49 16.72 6.26
C ASP A 25 -5.99 16.65 6.56
N CYS A 26 -6.61 15.46 6.45
CA CYS A 26 -8.03 15.30 6.74
C CYS A 26 -8.31 15.63 8.21
N PRO A 27 -9.23 16.55 8.53
CA PRO A 27 -9.54 16.88 9.93
C PRO A 27 -10.35 15.78 10.65
N VAL A 28 -10.76 14.72 9.94
CA VAL A 28 -11.57 13.63 10.49
C VAL A 28 -10.71 12.41 10.79
N CYS A 29 -9.88 11.99 9.82
CA CYS A 29 -9.07 10.79 9.95
C CYS A 29 -7.57 11.05 9.99
N GLU A 30 -7.12 12.31 9.91
CA GLU A 30 -5.71 12.71 10.04
C GLU A 30 -4.73 11.94 9.13
N GLY A 31 -5.21 11.52 7.95
CA GLY A 31 -4.43 10.73 7.00
C GLY A 31 -4.56 9.21 7.11
N ASP A 32 -5.19 8.66 8.15
CA ASP A 32 -5.33 7.21 8.34
C ASP A 32 -6.35 6.57 7.39
N GLY A 33 -7.28 7.37 6.85
CA GLY A 33 -8.30 6.92 5.92
C GLY A 33 -9.52 6.29 6.56
N GLY A 34 -9.61 6.27 7.88
CA GLY A 34 -10.77 5.76 8.58
C GLY A 34 -10.52 5.78 10.08
N THR A 35 -11.47 5.24 10.82
CA THR A 35 -11.37 5.09 12.25
C THR A 35 -11.60 3.62 12.60
N GLU A 36 -10.69 3.05 13.37
CA GLU A 36 -10.81 1.71 13.91
C GLU A 36 -11.51 1.78 15.26
N TYR A 37 -12.61 1.03 15.41
CA TYR A 37 -13.42 0.94 16.62
C TYR A 37 -13.29 -0.45 17.24
N PRO A 38 -12.40 -0.64 18.23
CA PRO A 38 -12.31 -1.90 18.95
C PRO A 38 -13.57 -2.12 19.79
N TYR A 39 -14.07 -3.35 19.82
CA TYR A 39 -15.22 -3.74 20.63
C TYR A 39 -14.93 -4.99 21.46
N GLY A 40 -15.61 -5.07 22.59
CA GLY A 40 -15.53 -6.20 23.50
C GLY A 40 -16.63 -7.24 23.26
N ASP A 41 -16.37 -8.47 23.67
CA ASP A 41 -17.38 -9.51 23.79
C ASP A 41 -18.43 -9.11 24.82
N TYR A 42 -19.71 -9.34 24.52
CA TYR A 42 -20.82 -8.91 25.36
C TYR A 42 -20.87 -9.65 26.71
N ASP A 43 -20.40 -10.90 26.76
CA ASP A 43 -20.50 -11.77 27.93
C ASP A 43 -19.24 -11.70 28.82
N THR A 44 -18.04 -11.62 28.21
CA THR A 44 -16.77 -11.62 28.95
C THR A 44 -16.16 -10.23 29.13
N GLY A 45 -16.54 -9.27 28.28
CA GLY A 45 -15.91 -7.95 28.21
C GLY A 45 -14.48 -7.97 27.65
N GLU A 46 -14.00 -9.11 27.16
CA GLU A 46 -12.69 -9.25 26.52
C GLU A 46 -12.69 -8.69 25.10
N TYR A 47 -11.52 -8.39 24.54
CA TYR A 47 -11.41 -7.91 23.16
C TYR A 47 -11.96 -8.95 22.16
N ALA A 48 -12.98 -8.55 21.38
CA ALA A 48 -13.62 -9.42 20.39
C ALA A 48 -13.24 -9.08 18.94
N GLY A 49 -12.81 -7.84 18.69
CA GLY A 49 -12.41 -7.41 17.36
C GLY A 49 -12.41 -5.89 17.22
N SER A 50 -12.25 -5.45 15.99
CA SER A 50 -12.33 -4.05 15.62
C SER A 50 -13.13 -3.88 14.34
N ASP A 51 -14.02 -2.89 14.35
CA ASP A 51 -14.73 -2.44 13.17
C ASP A 51 -13.94 -1.31 12.50
N TRP A 52 -13.96 -1.27 11.17
CA TRP A 52 -13.32 -0.24 10.38
C TRP A 52 -14.37 0.65 9.71
N ASP A 53 -14.37 1.94 10.03
CA ASP A 53 -15.23 2.93 9.36
C ASP A 53 -14.38 3.81 8.43
N PRO A 54 -14.52 3.66 7.09
CA PRO A 54 -13.71 4.41 6.14
C PRO A 54 -14.12 5.89 6.09
N CYS A 55 -13.12 6.78 6.08
CA CYS A 55 -13.36 8.21 5.98
C CYS A 55 -13.88 8.62 4.59
N TRP A 56 -14.84 9.54 4.58
CA TRP A 56 -15.43 10.10 3.35
C TRP A 56 -14.43 10.93 2.50
N CYS A 57 -13.25 11.26 3.03
CA CYS A 57 -12.26 12.07 2.31
C CYS A 57 -11.64 11.35 1.11
N TRP A 58 -11.75 10.02 1.06
CA TRP A 58 -11.30 9.13 -0.01
C TRP A 58 -12.27 7.96 -0.18
N ASN A 59 -11.99 7.04 -1.10
CA ASN A 59 -12.83 5.86 -1.30
C ASN A 59 -11.99 4.63 -1.67
N GLU A 60 -11.97 3.64 -0.78
CA GLU A 60 -11.22 2.38 -0.94
C GLU A 60 -11.61 1.58 -2.19
N ASN A 61 -12.85 1.71 -2.65
CA ASN A 61 -13.39 0.97 -3.78
C ASN A 61 -13.04 1.62 -5.13
N ARG A 62 -12.50 2.84 -5.12
CA ARG A 62 -12.04 3.54 -6.32
C ARG A 62 -10.65 3.06 -6.74
N ARG A 63 -10.65 2.01 -7.55
CA ARG A 63 -9.46 1.40 -8.15
C ARG A 63 -9.64 1.20 -9.65
N TRP A 64 -8.65 1.59 -10.44
CA TRP A 64 -8.63 1.39 -11.89
C TRP A 64 -7.34 0.73 -12.33
N THR A 65 -7.43 -0.42 -12.96
CA THR A 65 -6.28 -1.05 -13.59
C THR A 65 -5.89 -0.24 -14.82
N LEU A 66 -4.70 0.38 -14.78
CA LEU A 66 -4.18 1.18 -15.89
C LEU A 66 -3.54 0.28 -16.94
N LEU A 67 -2.59 -0.56 -16.52
CA LEU A 67 -1.89 -1.46 -17.43
C LEU A 67 -1.28 -2.67 -16.69
N PRO A 68 -1.30 -3.87 -17.29
CA PRO A 68 -0.57 -5.03 -16.78
C PRO A 68 0.94 -4.82 -16.97
N LEU A 69 1.72 -5.12 -15.93
CA LEU A 69 3.17 -5.05 -15.99
C LEU A 69 3.74 -6.37 -16.54
N PRO A 70 4.68 -6.32 -17.51
CA PRO A 70 5.32 -7.52 -18.03
C PRO A 70 6.12 -8.23 -16.93
N HIS A 71 6.12 -9.56 -16.97
CA HIS A 71 6.97 -10.37 -16.09
C HIS A 71 8.44 -10.04 -16.38
N ARG A 72 9.17 -9.51 -15.38
CA ARG A 72 10.61 -9.27 -15.52
C ARG A 72 11.31 -10.59 -15.84
N PRO A 73 11.90 -10.75 -17.02
CA PRO A 73 12.57 -11.99 -17.38
C PRO A 73 13.79 -12.19 -16.47
N ARG A 74 14.11 -13.46 -16.14
CA ARG A 74 15.11 -13.81 -15.11
C ARG A 74 16.49 -13.19 -15.37
N TRP A 75 16.86 -12.96 -16.63
CA TRP A 75 18.12 -12.33 -17.03
C TRP A 75 18.21 -10.83 -16.69
N MET A 76 17.08 -10.13 -16.50
CA MET A 76 17.04 -8.75 -16.03
C MET A 76 17.07 -8.62 -14.50
N ARG A 77 16.98 -9.73 -13.75
CA ARG A 77 17.32 -9.72 -12.31
C ARG A 77 18.83 -9.60 -12.21
N ARG A 78 19.36 -8.38 -12.33
CA ARG A 78 20.77 -8.08 -12.12
C ARG A 78 21.21 -8.77 -10.82
N ARG A 79 22.10 -9.75 -10.96
CA ARG A 79 23.07 -10.06 -9.92
C ARG A 79 23.81 -8.76 -9.66
N THR A 80 23.45 -8.03 -8.61
CA THR A 80 24.30 -6.98 -8.04
C THR A 80 25.50 -7.68 -7.40
N ARG A 81 26.43 -8.13 -8.26
CA ARG A 81 27.86 -8.28 -7.94
C ARG A 81 28.67 -7.30 -8.80
N HIS A 82 28.05 -6.19 -9.19
CA HIS A 82 28.83 -5.05 -9.62
C HIS A 82 29.35 -4.39 -8.36
N ALA A 83 30.56 -4.77 -7.98
CA ALA A 83 31.41 -3.91 -7.18
C ALA A 83 31.36 -2.52 -7.80
N ASP A 84 31.15 -1.51 -6.96
CA ASP A 84 31.14 -0.11 -7.37
C ASP A 84 32.45 0.19 -8.13
N PRO A 85 32.42 0.69 -9.38
CA PRO A 85 33.63 1.06 -10.12
C PRO A 85 34.51 2.09 -9.41
N TRP A 86 33.97 2.80 -8.42
CA TRP A 86 34.65 3.82 -7.62
C TRP A 86 35.08 3.33 -6.24
N THR A 87 34.80 2.07 -5.87
CA THR A 87 35.31 1.50 -4.62
C THR A 87 36.76 1.07 -4.80
N THR A 88 37.69 1.78 -4.17
CA THR A 88 39.07 1.32 -3.94
C THR A 88 39.19 0.46 -2.69
N GLU A 89 38.13 0.38 -1.89
CA GLU A 89 38.11 -0.40 -0.65
C GLU A 89 37.62 -1.83 -0.94
N PRO A 90 38.40 -2.87 -0.64
CA PRO A 90 37.91 -4.24 -0.65
C PRO A 90 36.92 -4.44 0.53
N PRO A 91 35.91 -5.31 0.38
CA PRO A 91 35.05 -5.65 1.51
C PRO A 91 35.86 -6.45 2.54
N PHE A 92 35.96 -5.91 3.75
CA PHE A 92 36.47 -6.62 4.93
C PHE A 92 35.62 -7.84 5.26
#